data_AF-X0J0Z5-F1
#
_entry.id   AF-X0J0Z5-F1
#
_cell.length_a   1.000
_cell.length_b   1.000
_cell.length_c   1.000
_cell.angle_alpha   90.00
_cell.angle_beta   90.00
_cell.angle_gamma   90.00
#
_symmetry.space_group_name_H-M   'P 1'
#
loop_
_entity.id
_entity.type
_entity.pdbx_description
1 polymer ?
#
loop_
_entity_poly.entity_id
_entity_poly.type
_entity_poly.pdbx_seq_one_letter_code
_entity_poly.pdbx_strand_id
1 'polypeptide(L)'
;MSETAHSKPGHLQDKIAERQIRHARSQFIDSINPEDVRRLAASYHPSQSNGEFFQEPIHGSYNICYFIQFPSLSGSSSSPRLWDKWVVRIPLAPCLPFGADQKLECEIATMKLVAQKTSIPIPDLIAYAINEKSKPFPTFMILEFVEAENLSHKKYHAFTREQQQQLYQSLADIFIQLRRLEFDAIGRLTCRDDASFTVSHPIATIDINSQALEGVRPSKVLARYDGGGPLQRSTQYIELLHDLADNAFSESRTSVLDNDGIGEEYLYYLHSFRSHVNKWRAGDDDRGPFVLVHGDFQPFNLLVNDQGSVVSVLDWEWSRVVPRQFFRPPLWLQYADTTLLSRPLFYERFLETLQDFLSIVRQREIQKYGSTMLADEWSHAQKRQGFLVSNALESWSHVDWYMSNQECAEGLEGRIQAFMSSDPRRADLVARKVRDA
;
A
#
# COMPACT_ATOMS: atom_id res chain seq x y z
N MET A 1 -7.01 -26.23 -15.99
CA MET A 1 -6.65 -24.80 -16.07
C MET A 1 -6.06 -24.44 -14.72
N SER A 2 -4.73 -24.37 -14.69
CA SER A 2 -3.94 -24.28 -13.46
C SER A 2 -4.21 -23.00 -12.69
N GLU A 3 -4.32 -23.11 -11.38
CA GLU A 3 -4.20 -22.00 -10.42
C GLU A 3 -2.88 -21.28 -10.65
N THR A 4 -2.91 -20.18 -11.42
CA THR A 4 -1.78 -19.26 -11.51
C THR A 4 -1.65 -18.53 -10.18
N ALA A 5 -0.42 -18.46 -9.71
CA ALA A 5 -0.04 -17.97 -8.39
C ALA A 5 -0.61 -16.57 -8.12
N HIS A 6 -1.39 -16.48 -7.05
CA HIS A 6 -2.01 -15.25 -6.58
C HIS A 6 -0.89 -14.33 -6.06
N SER A 7 -0.62 -13.21 -6.72
CA SER A 7 0.27 -12.18 -6.19
C SER A 7 -0.45 -11.43 -5.07
N LYS A 8 -0.44 -12.00 -3.86
CA LYS A 8 -0.69 -11.22 -2.64
C LYS A 8 0.32 -10.05 -2.60
N PRO A 9 -0.03 -8.89 -2.04
CA PRO A 9 0.95 -7.83 -1.78
C PRO A 9 2.19 -8.41 -1.07
N GLY A 10 3.37 -8.24 -1.67
CA GLY A 10 4.63 -8.83 -1.18
C GLY A 10 5.00 -10.21 -1.77
N HIS A 11 4.26 -10.74 -2.75
CA HIS A 11 4.73 -11.88 -3.52
C HIS A 11 5.79 -11.40 -4.54
N LEU A 12 7.02 -11.90 -4.39
CA LEU A 12 8.11 -11.62 -5.33
C LEU A 12 7.97 -12.46 -6.60
N GLN A 13 8.34 -11.91 -7.74
CA GLN A 13 8.37 -12.57 -9.04
C GLN A 13 9.54 -13.58 -9.11
N ASP A 14 10.71 -13.21 -8.60
CA ASP A 14 11.87 -14.10 -8.53
C ASP A 14 11.70 -15.11 -7.38
N LYS A 15 11.44 -16.38 -7.74
CA LYS A 15 11.25 -17.50 -6.80
C LYS A 15 12.50 -17.83 -5.99
N ILE A 16 13.70 -17.56 -6.51
CA ILE A 16 14.95 -17.79 -5.80
C ILE A 16 15.10 -16.72 -4.72
N ALA A 17 14.93 -15.44 -5.09
CA ALA A 17 14.93 -14.33 -4.13
C ALA A 17 13.87 -14.54 -3.06
N GLU A 18 12.65 -14.93 -3.46
CA GLU A 18 11.57 -15.25 -2.55
C GLU A 18 11.96 -16.33 -1.52
N ARG A 19 12.56 -17.44 -1.97
CA ARG A 19 13.00 -18.52 -1.08
C ARG A 19 14.08 -18.05 -0.11
N GLN A 20 15.05 -17.27 -0.58
CA GLN A 20 16.13 -16.72 0.25
C GLN A 20 15.57 -15.79 1.33
N ILE A 21 14.68 -14.87 0.96
CA ILE A 21 14.07 -13.92 1.89
C ILE A 21 13.17 -14.63 2.89
N ARG A 22 12.38 -15.62 2.46
CA ARG A 22 11.58 -16.46 3.38
C ARG A 22 12.48 -17.15 4.40
N HIS A 23 13.62 -17.70 3.99
CA HIS A 23 14.57 -18.34 4.90
C HIS A 23 15.18 -17.34 5.89
N ALA A 24 15.68 -16.19 5.41
CA ALA A 24 16.24 -15.15 6.26
C ALA A 24 15.20 -14.58 7.25
N ARG A 25 13.96 -14.41 6.81
CA ARG A 25 12.83 -14.00 7.66
C ARG A 25 12.55 -15.03 8.76
N SER A 26 12.49 -16.32 8.42
CA SER A 26 12.31 -17.39 9.40
C SER A 26 13.44 -17.41 10.43
N GLN A 27 14.71 -17.35 9.99
CA GLN A 27 15.85 -17.27 10.89
C GLN A 27 15.79 -16.04 11.81
N PHE A 28 15.37 -14.89 11.29
CA PHE A 28 15.19 -13.69 12.09
C PHE A 28 14.08 -13.87 13.14
N ILE A 29 12.93 -14.42 12.76
CA ILE A 29 11.84 -14.71 13.70
C ILE A 29 12.30 -15.68 14.79
N ASP A 30 12.99 -16.77 14.41
CA ASP A 30 13.52 -17.77 15.35
C ASP A 30 14.57 -17.19 16.30
N SER A 31 15.23 -16.10 15.92
CA SER A 31 16.21 -15.40 16.76
C SER A 31 15.57 -14.48 17.80
N ILE A 32 14.28 -14.13 17.67
CA ILE A 32 13.58 -13.27 18.62
C ILE A 32 13.21 -14.09 19.85
N ASN A 33 13.80 -13.73 21.00
CA ASN A 33 13.41 -14.29 22.28
C ASN A 33 12.11 -13.64 22.78
N PRO A 34 11.00 -14.39 22.92
CA PRO A 34 9.72 -13.83 23.36
C PRO A 34 9.80 -13.16 24.75
N GLU A 35 10.68 -13.65 25.62
CA GLU A 35 10.85 -13.10 26.96
C GLU A 35 11.42 -11.66 26.91
N ASP A 36 12.25 -11.33 25.92
CA ASP A 36 12.73 -9.96 25.71
C ASP A 36 11.59 -9.03 25.25
N VAL A 37 10.67 -9.55 24.43
CA VAL A 37 9.49 -8.81 23.99
C VAL A 37 8.57 -8.51 25.17
N ARG A 38 8.38 -9.51 26.05
CA ARG A 38 7.59 -9.38 27.26
C ARG A 38 8.18 -8.35 28.22
N ARG A 39 9.49 -8.41 28.48
CA ARG A 39 10.21 -7.44 29.31
C ARG A 39 10.16 -6.03 28.72
N LEU A 40 10.27 -5.91 27.40
CA LEU A 40 10.12 -4.64 26.70
C LEU A 40 8.74 -4.03 26.97
N ALA A 41 7.67 -4.77 26.72
CA ALA A 41 6.30 -4.27 26.95
C ALA A 41 6.07 -3.88 28.42
N ALA A 42 6.49 -4.73 29.35
CA ALA A 42 6.38 -4.47 30.78
C ALA A 42 7.10 -3.17 31.22
N SER A 43 8.20 -2.81 30.55
CA SER A 43 8.94 -1.57 30.86
C SER A 43 8.16 -0.28 30.57
N TYR A 44 7.10 -0.35 29.76
CA TYR A 44 6.21 0.77 29.47
C TYR A 44 4.88 0.70 30.23
N HIS A 45 4.55 -0.43 30.88
CA HIS A 45 3.26 -0.62 31.54
C HIS A 45 3.28 -0.13 33.00
N PRO A 46 2.30 0.68 33.46
CA PRO A 46 2.30 1.24 34.81
C PRO A 46 2.03 0.21 35.92
N SER A 47 1.41 -0.94 35.62
CA SER A 47 1.04 -1.95 36.63
C SER A 47 2.20 -2.68 37.29
N GLN A 48 3.44 -2.47 36.83
CA GLN A 48 4.64 -3.21 37.28
C GLN A 48 4.52 -4.75 37.14
N SER A 49 3.46 -5.23 36.48
CA SER A 49 3.29 -6.62 36.12
C SER A 49 4.22 -6.96 34.96
N ASN A 50 4.67 -8.21 34.97
CA ASN A 50 5.41 -8.80 33.87
C ASN A 50 4.55 -8.96 32.60
N GLY A 51 3.21 -8.92 32.73
CA GLY A 51 2.29 -9.21 31.63
C GLY A 51 2.36 -10.68 31.18
N GLU A 52 1.37 -11.10 30.40
CA GLU A 52 1.32 -12.45 29.84
C GLU A 52 0.88 -12.44 28.38
N PHE A 53 1.39 -13.40 27.61
CA PHE A 53 0.93 -13.60 26.23
C PHE A 53 -0.47 -14.21 26.25
N PHE A 54 -1.41 -13.60 25.54
CA PHE A 54 -2.79 -14.10 25.46
C PHE A 54 -3.13 -14.74 24.11
N GLN A 55 -2.23 -14.65 23.14
CA GLN A 55 -2.31 -15.37 21.87
C GLN A 55 -0.92 -15.55 21.25
N GLU A 56 -0.83 -16.51 20.33
CA GLU A 56 0.41 -16.79 19.59
C GLU A 56 0.85 -15.59 18.75
N PRO A 57 2.16 -15.39 18.55
CA PRO A 57 2.66 -14.35 17.67
C PRO A 57 2.15 -14.53 16.24
N ILE A 58 1.78 -13.41 15.61
CA ILE A 58 1.31 -13.38 14.22
C ILE A 58 2.30 -12.54 13.43
N HIS A 59 2.73 -13.00 12.26
CA HIS A 59 3.60 -12.22 11.39
C HIS A 59 2.99 -12.01 10.01
N GLY A 60 3.21 -10.81 9.47
CA GLY A 60 2.91 -10.46 8.09
C GLY A 60 4.14 -10.58 7.19
N SER A 61 4.13 -9.80 6.11
CA SER A 61 5.27 -9.68 5.21
C SER A 61 6.42 -8.87 5.82
N TYR A 62 6.10 -7.84 6.63
CA TYR A 62 7.07 -6.83 7.06
C TYR A 62 7.23 -6.68 8.57
N ASN A 63 6.33 -7.24 9.38
CA ASN A 63 6.40 -7.16 10.84
C ASN A 63 5.95 -8.48 11.46
N ILE A 64 6.41 -8.73 12.68
CA ILE A 64 5.86 -9.72 13.61
C ILE A 64 5.20 -9.00 14.80
N CYS A 65 4.06 -9.51 15.23
CA CYS A 65 3.22 -8.98 16.29
C CYS A 65 3.15 -9.97 17.45
N TYR A 66 3.45 -9.49 18.66
CA TYR A 66 3.30 -10.22 19.91
C TYR A 66 2.19 -9.58 20.74
N PHE A 67 1.39 -10.40 21.40
CA PHE A 67 0.13 -9.95 22.01
C PHE A 67 0.17 -10.20 23.51
N ILE A 68 0.22 -9.12 24.28
CA ILE A 68 0.50 -9.14 25.71
C ILE A 68 -0.65 -8.47 26.44
N GLN A 69 -1.09 -9.04 27.56
CA GLN A 69 -2.06 -8.44 28.44
C GLN A 69 -1.47 -8.17 29.82
N PHE A 70 -1.90 -7.06 30.42
CA PHE A 70 -1.53 -6.63 31.76
C PHE A 70 -2.78 -6.43 32.61
N PRO A 71 -2.74 -6.67 33.92
CA PRO A 71 -3.84 -6.30 34.81
C PRO A 71 -4.11 -4.80 34.70
N SER A 72 -5.35 -4.45 34.34
CA SER A 72 -5.70 -3.05 34.16
C SER A 72 -5.82 -2.33 35.50
N LEU A 73 -5.26 -1.12 35.58
CA LEU A 73 -5.35 -0.27 36.76
C LEU A 73 -6.61 0.61 36.78
N SER A 74 -7.38 0.64 35.69
CA SER A 74 -8.43 1.65 35.44
C SER A 74 -9.87 1.10 35.45
N GLY A 75 -10.08 -0.11 35.98
CA GLY A 75 -11.41 -0.75 35.99
C GLY A 75 -12.47 0.01 36.82
N SER A 76 -13.54 0.47 36.16
CA SER A 76 -14.76 0.94 36.83
C SER A 76 -15.61 -0.25 37.31
N SER A 77 -16.30 -0.09 38.45
CA SER A 77 -17.23 -1.09 39.01
C SER A 77 -18.42 -1.43 38.09
N SER A 78 -18.73 -0.60 37.09
CA SER A 78 -19.84 -0.80 36.15
C SER A 78 -19.47 -1.56 34.88
N SER A 79 -18.18 -1.68 34.56
CA SER A 79 -17.64 -2.48 33.44
C SER A 79 -16.14 -2.66 33.69
N PRO A 80 -15.71 -3.74 34.34
CA PRO A 80 -14.31 -3.94 34.66
C PRO A 80 -13.56 -4.26 33.36
N ARG A 81 -12.83 -3.28 32.81
CA ARG A 81 -11.72 -3.57 31.90
C ARG A 81 -10.68 -4.29 32.76
N LEU A 82 -10.66 -5.62 32.71
CA LEU A 82 -9.78 -6.43 33.56
C LEU A 82 -8.33 -6.38 33.05
N TRP A 83 -8.15 -6.17 31.75
CA TRP A 83 -6.89 -6.29 31.06
C TRP A 83 -6.63 -5.10 30.15
N ASP A 84 -5.43 -4.52 30.26
CA ASP A 84 -4.86 -3.66 29.24
C ASP A 84 -4.15 -4.58 28.24
N LYS A 85 -4.67 -4.67 27.02
CA LYS A 85 -4.16 -5.56 25.96
C LYS A 85 -3.37 -4.76 24.94
N TRP A 86 -2.12 -5.14 24.71
CA TRP A 86 -1.18 -4.45 23.84
C TRP A 86 -0.64 -5.37 22.75
N VAL A 87 -0.23 -4.77 21.63
CA VAL A 87 0.46 -5.43 20.51
C VAL A 87 1.86 -4.85 20.37
N VAL A 88 2.89 -5.66 20.59
CA VAL A 88 4.27 -5.29 20.29
C VAL A 88 4.58 -5.70 18.87
N ARG A 89 4.87 -4.73 17.99
CA ARG A 89 5.23 -4.95 16.59
C ARG A 89 6.73 -4.72 16.41
N ILE A 90 7.39 -5.71 15.82
CA ILE A 90 8.82 -5.68 15.49
C ILE A 90 8.96 -5.79 13.97
N PRO A 91 9.60 -4.81 13.30
CA PRO A 91 9.87 -4.90 11.88
C PRO A 91 10.81 -6.06 11.54
N LEU A 92 10.49 -6.78 10.47
CA LEU A 92 11.29 -7.89 9.95
C LEU A 92 12.36 -7.32 9.02
N ALA A 93 13.51 -6.95 9.59
CA ALA A 93 14.62 -6.33 8.85
C ALA A 93 15.02 -7.05 7.54
N PRO A 94 15.04 -8.41 7.45
CA PRO A 94 15.33 -9.10 6.19
C PRO A 94 14.35 -8.78 5.04
N CYS A 95 13.16 -8.28 5.34
CA CYS A 95 12.12 -7.94 4.38
C CYS A 95 12.09 -6.43 4.03
N LEU A 96 13.02 -5.65 4.59
CA LEU A 96 13.04 -4.18 4.55
C LEU A 96 14.40 -3.66 4.08
N PRO A 97 14.73 -3.78 2.78
CA PRO A 97 16.02 -3.36 2.22
C PRO A 97 16.34 -1.87 2.38
N PHE A 98 15.32 -1.02 2.59
CA PHE A 98 15.50 0.41 2.86
C PHE A 98 15.72 0.74 4.35
N GLY A 99 15.72 -0.28 5.20
CA GLY A 99 15.85 -0.14 6.65
C GLY A 99 14.49 -0.05 7.35
N ALA A 100 14.38 -0.73 8.48
CA ALA A 100 13.19 -0.70 9.34
C ALA A 100 12.88 0.69 9.90
N ASP A 101 13.92 1.52 10.08
CA ASP A 101 13.82 2.81 10.74
C ASP A 101 12.99 3.82 9.95
N GLN A 102 13.30 4.01 8.66
CA GLN A 102 12.60 4.98 7.80
C GLN A 102 11.12 4.59 7.62
N LYS A 103 10.86 3.28 7.50
CA LYS A 103 9.50 2.74 7.43
C LYS A 103 8.73 3.05 8.72
N LEU A 104 9.31 2.72 9.88
CA LEU A 104 8.64 2.91 11.16
C LEU A 104 8.45 4.40 11.48
N GLU A 105 9.42 5.25 11.14
CA GLU A 105 9.29 6.71 11.24
C GLU A 105 8.08 7.23 10.46
N CYS A 106 7.90 6.76 9.22
CA CYS A 106 6.76 7.12 8.38
C CYS A 106 5.44 6.64 8.98
N GLU A 107 5.38 5.39 9.45
CA GLU A 107 4.19 4.82 10.06
C GLU A 107 3.74 5.63 11.29
N ILE A 108 4.68 5.95 12.19
CA ILE A 108 4.42 6.73 13.40
C ILE A 108 3.97 8.15 13.05
N ALA A 109 4.67 8.82 12.13
CA ALA A 109 4.31 10.18 11.70
C ALA A 109 2.88 10.22 11.14
N THR A 110 2.52 9.25 10.30
CA THR A 110 1.17 9.16 9.74
C THR A 110 0.13 8.86 10.81
N MET A 111 0.36 7.90 11.71
CA MET A 111 -0.58 7.60 12.79
C MET A 111 -0.84 8.82 13.68
N LYS A 112 0.21 9.55 14.06
CA LYS A 112 0.08 10.80 14.84
C LYS A 112 -0.74 11.86 14.08
N LEU A 113 -0.47 12.06 12.79
CA LEU A 113 -1.23 13.01 11.98
C LEU A 113 -2.72 12.63 11.90
N VAL A 114 -3.00 11.36 11.61
CA VAL A 114 -4.37 10.84 11.46
C VAL A 114 -5.14 10.99 12.78
N ALA A 115 -4.54 10.60 13.90
CA ALA A 115 -5.15 10.77 15.23
C ALA A 115 -5.40 12.24 15.60
N GLN A 116 -4.50 13.15 15.21
CA GLN A 116 -4.62 14.57 15.56
C GLN A 116 -5.58 15.35 14.67
N LYS A 117 -5.70 14.98 13.38
CA LYS A 117 -6.41 15.78 12.37
C LYS A 117 -7.72 15.15 11.91
N THR A 118 -8.01 13.92 12.32
CA THR A 118 -9.19 13.20 11.87
C THR A 118 -9.87 12.45 13.02
N SER A 119 -11.06 11.93 12.74
CA SER A 119 -11.80 10.98 13.58
C SER A 119 -11.68 9.54 13.06
N ILE A 120 -10.72 9.27 12.16
CA ILE A 120 -10.49 7.92 11.65
C ILE A 120 -10.02 7.05 12.82
N PRO A 121 -10.70 5.93 13.11
CA PRO A 121 -10.28 5.08 14.21
C PRO A 121 -9.00 4.34 13.83
N ILE A 122 -7.97 4.46 14.65
CA ILE A 122 -6.69 3.75 14.55
C ILE A 122 -6.30 3.27 15.95
N PRO A 123 -5.43 2.26 16.09
CA PRO A 123 -4.96 1.83 17.41
C PRO A 123 -4.12 2.92 18.08
N ASP A 124 -4.28 3.07 19.40
CA ASP A 124 -3.47 4.02 20.16
C ASP A 124 -1.99 3.62 20.15
N LEU A 125 -1.13 4.60 19.86
CA LEU A 125 0.32 4.43 19.92
C LEU A 125 0.82 4.62 21.35
N ILE A 126 1.21 3.53 22.00
CA ILE A 126 1.61 3.50 23.41
C ILE A 126 3.08 3.87 23.57
N ALA A 127 3.94 3.23 22.79
CA ALA A 127 5.38 3.45 22.83
C ALA A 127 6.03 3.03 21.51
N TYR A 128 7.22 3.55 21.23
CA TYR A 128 8.04 3.10 20.12
C TYR A 128 9.51 3.43 20.36
N ALA A 129 10.39 2.79 19.61
CA ALA A 129 11.79 3.20 19.46
C ALA A 129 12.21 3.04 18.00
N ILE A 130 13.13 3.89 17.56
CA ILE A 130 13.72 3.85 16.21
C ILE A 130 15.24 3.90 16.36
N ASN A 131 15.92 2.82 15.95
CA ASN A 131 17.37 2.66 16.03
C ASN A 131 17.97 2.90 17.43
N GLU A 132 17.24 2.59 18.50
CA GLU A 132 17.70 2.78 19.86
C GLU A 132 18.52 1.57 20.33
N LYS A 133 19.82 1.59 20.02
CA LYS A 133 20.75 0.46 20.27
C LYS A 133 20.88 0.01 21.74
N SER A 134 20.41 0.83 22.69
CA SER A 134 20.36 0.48 24.12
C SER A 134 19.25 -0.53 24.45
N LYS A 135 18.25 -0.68 23.56
CA LYS A 135 17.09 -1.56 23.76
C LYS A 135 17.36 -2.96 23.21
N PRO A 136 16.68 -4.01 23.73
CA PRO A 136 16.76 -5.37 23.20
C PRO A 136 16.38 -5.43 21.71
N PHE A 137 15.39 -4.62 21.32
CA PHE A 137 14.99 -4.41 19.94
C PHE A 137 15.20 -2.92 19.63
N PRO A 138 16.12 -2.57 18.70
CA PRO A 138 16.43 -1.17 18.43
C PRO A 138 15.26 -0.43 17.76
N THR A 139 14.39 -1.15 17.06
CA THR A 139 13.27 -0.58 16.30
C THR A 139 12.01 -1.41 16.58
N PHE A 140 10.99 -0.80 17.21
CA PHE A 140 9.72 -1.43 17.57
C PHE A 140 8.62 -0.40 17.78
N MET A 141 7.36 -0.84 17.78
CA MET A 141 6.22 -0.07 18.28
C MET A 141 5.32 -0.92 19.17
N ILE A 142 4.64 -0.29 20.11
CA ILE A 142 3.63 -0.88 20.99
C ILE A 142 2.32 -0.13 20.74
N LEU A 143 1.30 -0.89 20.40
CA LEU A 143 -0.05 -0.40 20.11
C LEU A 143 -1.05 -0.95 21.10
N GLU A 144 -2.15 -0.22 21.34
CA GLU A 144 -3.33 -0.81 21.96
C GLU A 144 -3.87 -1.95 21.07
N PHE A 145 -4.27 -3.06 21.69
CA PHE A 145 -4.99 -4.11 21.01
C PHE A 145 -6.47 -3.75 20.90
N VAL A 146 -6.93 -3.61 19.66
CA VAL A 146 -8.34 -3.33 19.35
C VAL A 146 -9.11 -4.65 19.24
N GLU A 147 -10.10 -4.86 20.12
CA GLU A 147 -10.93 -6.06 20.14
C GLU A 147 -12.00 -6.02 19.04
N ALA A 148 -11.62 -6.47 17.83
CA ALA A 148 -12.52 -6.61 16.69
C ALA A 148 -11.97 -7.63 15.69
N GLU A 149 -12.79 -8.01 14.70
CA GLU A 149 -12.39 -8.98 13.68
C GLU A 149 -11.87 -8.28 12.42
N ASN A 150 -10.83 -8.85 11.80
CA ASN A 150 -10.37 -8.42 10.48
C ASN A 150 -11.48 -8.64 9.44
N LEU A 151 -11.71 -7.63 8.59
CA LEU A 151 -12.50 -7.81 7.38
C LEU A 151 -11.74 -8.75 6.44
N SER A 152 -12.44 -9.74 5.92
CA SER A 152 -11.93 -10.61 4.86
C SER A 152 -12.86 -10.52 3.67
N HIS A 153 -12.37 -10.86 2.47
CA HIS A 153 -13.22 -10.95 1.29
C HIS A 153 -14.42 -11.88 1.51
N LYS A 154 -14.21 -13.01 2.18
CA LYS A 154 -15.29 -13.93 2.53
C LYS A 154 -16.34 -13.26 3.43
N LYS A 155 -15.90 -12.53 4.46
CA LYS A 155 -16.79 -11.82 5.38
C LYS A 155 -17.54 -10.69 4.67
N TYR A 156 -16.83 -9.91 3.84
CA TYR A 156 -17.40 -8.84 3.03
C TYR A 156 -18.52 -9.35 2.11
N HIS A 157 -18.30 -10.45 1.37
CA HIS A 157 -19.34 -11.02 0.50
C HIS A 157 -20.48 -11.72 1.25
N ALA A 158 -20.29 -12.02 2.54
CA ALA A 158 -21.32 -12.59 3.40
C ALA A 158 -22.18 -11.53 4.11
N PHE A 159 -21.83 -10.25 4.00
CA PHE A 159 -22.60 -9.17 4.61
C PHE A 159 -24.02 -9.06 4.05
N THR A 160 -24.97 -8.76 4.93
CA THR A 160 -26.29 -8.30 4.50
C THR A 160 -26.17 -6.93 3.84
N ARG A 161 -27.22 -6.50 3.13
CA ARG A 161 -27.25 -5.17 2.51
C ARG A 161 -27.05 -4.05 3.54
N GLU A 162 -27.62 -4.21 4.73
CA GLU A 162 -27.51 -3.25 5.83
C GLU A 162 -26.07 -3.18 6.34
N GLN A 163 -25.41 -4.33 6.57
CA GLN A 163 -24.00 -4.38 6.98
C GLN A 163 -23.07 -3.78 5.91
N GLN A 164 -23.33 -4.08 4.63
CA GLN A 164 -22.57 -3.51 3.52
C GLN A 164 -22.75 -1.98 3.44
N GLN A 165 -23.97 -1.48 3.67
CA GLN A 165 -24.24 -0.05 3.72
C GLN A 165 -23.53 0.63 4.92
N GLN A 166 -23.43 -0.02 6.07
CA GLN A 166 -22.68 0.50 7.21
C GLN A 166 -21.16 0.52 6.96
N LEU A 167 -20.64 -0.52 6.30
CA LEU A 167 -19.26 -0.55 5.85
C LEU A 167 -19.00 0.62 4.89
N TYR A 168 -19.87 0.83 3.89
CA TYR A 168 -19.72 1.92 2.93
C TYR A 168 -19.77 3.30 3.59
N GLN A 169 -20.62 3.50 4.60
CA GLN A 169 -20.61 4.75 5.38
C GLN A 169 -19.29 4.95 6.13
N SER A 170 -18.75 3.89 6.74
CA SER A 170 -17.45 3.93 7.43
C SER A 170 -16.30 4.22 6.47
N LEU A 171 -16.26 3.53 5.33
CA LEU A 171 -15.28 3.78 4.27
C LEU A 171 -15.38 5.20 3.73
N ALA A 172 -16.58 5.67 3.41
CA ALA A 172 -16.80 7.03 2.94
C ALA A 172 -16.23 8.06 3.92
N ASP A 173 -16.50 7.91 5.21
CA ASP A 173 -15.97 8.79 6.25
C ASP A 173 -14.45 8.83 6.31
N ILE A 174 -13.80 7.68 6.15
CA ILE A 174 -12.35 7.56 6.15
C ILE A 174 -11.78 8.31 4.94
N PHE A 175 -12.25 8.01 3.73
CA PHE A 175 -11.72 8.62 2.52
C PHE A 175 -12.03 10.12 2.41
N ILE A 176 -13.21 10.58 2.83
CA ILE A 176 -13.58 12.01 2.86
C ILE A 176 -12.61 12.80 3.74
N GLN A 177 -12.23 12.24 4.90
CA GLN A 177 -11.27 12.86 5.83
C GLN A 177 -9.84 12.83 5.28
N LEU A 178 -9.38 11.68 4.78
CA LEU A 178 -8.04 11.57 4.18
C LEU A 178 -7.86 12.50 2.99
N ARG A 179 -8.87 12.63 2.12
CA ARG A 179 -8.83 13.56 0.99
C ARG A 179 -8.56 15.00 1.44
N ARG A 180 -9.07 15.41 2.60
CA ARG A 180 -8.94 16.78 3.12
C ARG A 180 -7.60 17.05 3.81
N LEU A 181 -6.76 16.03 3.96
CA LEU A 181 -5.36 16.22 4.37
C LEU A 181 -4.55 16.61 3.14
N GLU A 182 -4.42 17.92 2.94
CA GLU A 182 -3.73 18.51 1.78
C GLU A 182 -2.29 18.92 2.12
N PHE A 183 -1.41 18.71 1.16
CA PHE A 183 0.03 18.97 1.26
C PHE A 183 0.55 19.68 0.01
N ASP A 184 1.70 20.33 0.16
CA ASP A 184 2.40 21.07 -0.89
C ASP A 184 3.47 20.24 -1.63
N ALA A 185 3.78 19.04 -1.15
CA ALA A 185 4.71 18.13 -1.79
C ALA A 185 4.29 16.66 -1.71
N ILE A 186 4.94 15.81 -2.52
CA ILE A 186 4.73 14.36 -2.63
C ILE A 186 5.91 13.64 -1.97
N GLY A 187 5.63 12.64 -1.14
CA GLY A 187 6.66 11.97 -0.35
C GLY A 187 6.10 11.15 0.81
N ARG A 188 7.00 10.61 1.63
CA ARG A 188 6.65 9.98 2.91
C ARG A 188 6.43 11.03 3.99
N LEU A 189 5.58 10.76 4.98
CA LEU A 189 5.48 11.65 6.13
C LEU A 189 6.62 11.38 7.12
N THR A 190 7.09 12.45 7.74
CA THR A 190 8.06 12.43 8.83
C THR A 190 7.63 13.46 9.85
N CYS A 191 8.09 13.31 11.09
CA CYS A 191 7.62 14.11 12.21
C CYS A 191 8.84 14.42 13.07
N ARG A 192 9.23 15.71 13.15
CA ARG A 192 10.40 16.13 13.94
C ARG A 192 10.06 16.27 15.43
N ASP A 193 8.85 16.72 15.70
CA ASP A 193 8.21 16.78 17.02
C ASP A 193 6.73 16.42 16.85
N ASP A 194 6.03 16.14 17.96
CA ASP A 194 4.64 15.67 17.93
C ASP A 194 3.64 16.62 17.26
N ALA A 195 4.03 17.83 16.83
CA ALA A 195 3.15 18.82 16.24
C ALA A 195 3.49 19.20 14.78
N SER A 196 4.69 18.90 14.29
CA SER A 196 5.15 19.27 12.94
C SER A 196 5.35 18.05 12.04
N PHE A 197 4.47 17.93 11.05
CA PHE A 197 4.54 16.90 10.01
C PHE A 197 5.17 17.49 8.75
N THR A 198 6.21 16.84 8.24
CA THR A 198 6.89 17.24 7.01
C THR A 198 6.87 16.11 6.01
N VAL A 199 6.58 16.45 4.75
CA VAL A 199 6.75 15.53 3.64
C VAL A 199 8.25 15.38 3.37
N SER A 200 8.72 14.15 3.18
CA SER A 200 10.12 13.77 3.01
C SER A 200 10.33 12.86 1.81
N HIS A 201 11.56 12.83 1.32
CA HIS A 201 12.04 11.97 0.23
C HIS A 201 12.96 10.86 0.79
N PRO A 202 13.12 9.70 0.11
CA PRO A 202 12.33 9.21 -1.03
C PRO A 202 10.95 8.70 -0.64
N ILE A 203 10.07 8.57 -1.64
CA ILE A 203 8.82 7.80 -1.50
C ILE A 203 9.15 6.33 -1.16
N ALA A 204 8.24 5.68 -0.44
CA ALA A 204 8.30 4.25 -0.14
C ALA A 204 6.98 3.60 -0.53
N THR A 205 7.05 2.48 -1.26
CA THR A 205 5.90 1.69 -1.67
C THR A 205 6.22 0.20 -1.58
N ILE A 206 5.18 -0.63 -1.52
CA ILE A 206 5.32 -2.09 -1.58
C ILE A 206 6.06 -2.52 -2.85
N ASP A 207 5.78 -1.88 -3.98
CA ASP A 207 6.44 -2.18 -5.26
C ASP A 207 7.93 -1.86 -5.22
N ILE A 208 8.31 -0.67 -4.75
CA ILE A 208 9.71 -0.27 -4.57
C ILE A 208 10.44 -1.21 -3.60
N ASN A 209 9.79 -1.63 -2.52
CA ASN A 209 10.33 -2.62 -1.59
C ASN A 209 10.55 -3.98 -2.25
N SER A 210 9.57 -4.45 -3.02
CA SER A 210 9.64 -5.73 -3.73
C SER A 210 10.75 -5.73 -4.77
N GLN A 211 10.89 -4.65 -5.56
CA GLN A 211 12.00 -4.49 -6.50
C GLN A 211 13.36 -4.53 -5.80
N ALA A 212 13.50 -3.86 -4.64
CA ALA A 212 14.76 -3.88 -3.90
C ALA A 212 15.10 -5.28 -3.36
N LEU A 213 14.10 -6.00 -2.86
CA LEU A 213 14.23 -7.39 -2.40
C LEU A 213 14.65 -8.36 -3.53
N GLU A 214 14.17 -8.12 -4.75
CA GLU A 214 14.54 -8.88 -5.95
C GLU A 214 15.89 -8.48 -6.54
N GLY A 215 16.59 -7.51 -5.94
CA GLY A 215 17.88 -7.04 -6.45
C GLY A 215 17.78 -6.18 -7.72
N VAL A 216 16.60 -5.63 -8.02
CA VAL A 216 16.31 -4.78 -9.19
C VAL A 216 16.81 -3.34 -9.00
N ARG A 217 17.36 -3.00 -7.81
CA ARG A 217 18.06 -1.74 -7.49
C ARG A 217 17.24 -0.46 -7.79
N PRO A 218 15.99 -0.33 -7.30
CA PRO A 218 15.20 0.89 -7.47
C PRO A 218 15.85 2.15 -6.86
N SER A 219 16.81 1.99 -5.93
CA SER A 219 17.60 3.09 -5.38
C SER A 219 18.34 3.91 -6.44
N LYS A 220 18.78 3.29 -7.55
CA LYS A 220 19.39 4.00 -8.69
C LYS A 220 18.41 4.96 -9.35
N VAL A 221 17.14 4.57 -9.43
CA VAL A 221 16.09 5.40 -9.99
C VAL A 221 15.77 6.53 -9.01
N LEU A 222 15.54 6.21 -7.74
CA LEU A 222 15.22 7.20 -6.71
C LEU A 222 16.30 8.29 -6.60
N ALA A 223 17.58 7.94 -6.72
CA ALA A 223 18.69 8.89 -6.70
C ALA A 223 18.63 9.96 -7.82
N ARG A 224 17.98 9.67 -8.97
CA ARG A 224 17.76 10.68 -10.03
C ARG A 224 16.78 11.77 -9.61
N TYR A 225 15.96 11.49 -8.61
CA TYR A 225 14.90 12.37 -8.10
C TYR A 225 15.22 12.95 -6.71
N ASP A 226 16.43 12.71 -6.18
CA ASP A 226 16.89 13.15 -4.84
C ASP A 226 17.40 14.61 -4.82
N GLY A 227 17.46 15.26 -5.99
CA GLY A 227 18.16 16.54 -6.23
C GLY A 227 17.57 17.82 -5.63
N GLY A 228 16.80 17.77 -4.52
CA GLY A 228 16.27 18.99 -3.90
C GLY A 228 15.18 18.83 -2.84
N GLY A 229 14.89 17.61 -2.38
CA GLY A 229 13.85 17.33 -1.38
C GLY A 229 12.63 16.60 -1.96
N PRO A 230 11.47 16.67 -1.30
CA PRO A 230 10.23 16.05 -1.76
C PRO A 230 9.80 16.51 -3.15
N LEU A 231 9.13 15.63 -3.89
CA LEU A 231 8.65 15.93 -5.24
C LEU A 231 7.57 17.02 -5.19
N GLN A 232 7.63 17.99 -6.09
CA GLN A 232 6.75 19.18 -6.07
C GLN A 232 5.70 19.16 -7.18
N ARG A 233 5.74 18.13 -8.04
CA ARG A 233 4.91 18.03 -9.24
C ARG A 233 4.38 16.62 -9.46
N SER A 234 3.12 16.52 -9.88
CA SER A 234 2.53 15.23 -10.23
C SER A 234 3.21 14.59 -11.44
N THR A 235 3.67 15.40 -12.40
CA THR A 235 4.48 14.95 -13.54
C THR A 235 5.78 14.27 -13.10
N GLN A 236 6.50 14.82 -12.11
CA GLN A 236 7.72 14.20 -11.58
C GLN A 236 7.44 12.85 -10.91
N TYR A 237 6.31 12.72 -10.20
CA TYR A 237 5.91 11.44 -9.59
C TYR A 237 5.56 10.39 -10.66
N ILE A 238 4.83 10.78 -11.70
CA ILE A 238 4.50 9.89 -12.83
C ILE A 238 5.76 9.46 -13.59
N GLU A 239 6.68 10.38 -13.86
CA GLU A 239 7.98 10.08 -14.51
C GLU A 239 8.81 9.12 -13.66
N LEU A 240 8.86 9.32 -12.34
CA LEU A 240 9.51 8.41 -11.40
C LEU A 240 8.92 7.00 -11.48
N LEU A 241 7.60 6.86 -11.50
CA LEU A 241 6.94 5.55 -11.61
C LEU A 241 7.22 4.86 -12.95
N HIS A 242 7.23 5.61 -14.05
CA HIS A 242 7.65 5.08 -15.35
C HIS A 242 9.11 4.63 -15.37
N ASP A 243 10.00 5.42 -14.77
CA ASP A 243 11.41 5.09 -14.63
C ASP A 243 11.65 3.85 -13.77
N LEU A 244 10.84 3.66 -12.71
CA LEU A 244 10.86 2.46 -11.88
C LEU A 244 10.39 1.23 -12.67
N ALA A 245 9.32 1.36 -13.47
CA ALA A 245 8.83 0.28 -14.32
C ALA A 245 9.86 -0.13 -15.40
N ASP A 246 10.50 0.82 -16.06
CA ASP A 246 11.58 0.55 -17.02
C ASP A 246 12.79 -0.11 -16.36
N ASN A 247 13.17 0.35 -15.17
CA ASN A 247 14.25 -0.25 -14.41
C ASN A 247 13.90 -1.68 -14.00
N ALA A 248 12.67 -1.92 -13.55
CA ALA A 248 12.17 -3.26 -13.24
C ALA A 248 12.20 -4.18 -14.44
N PHE A 249 11.68 -3.72 -15.58
CA PHE A 249 11.77 -4.47 -16.83
C PHE A 249 13.21 -4.70 -17.28
N SER A 250 14.14 -3.79 -17.04
CA SER A 250 15.53 -3.95 -17.49
C SER A 250 16.31 -4.91 -16.60
N GLU A 251 16.17 -4.78 -15.28
CA GLU A 251 17.03 -5.44 -14.28
C GLU A 251 16.43 -6.75 -13.72
N SER A 252 15.11 -6.96 -13.83
CA SER A 252 14.47 -8.21 -13.36
C SER A 252 14.97 -9.43 -14.15
N ARG A 253 15.28 -10.54 -13.49
CA ARG A 253 15.68 -11.78 -14.20
C ARG A 253 14.52 -12.47 -14.90
N THR A 254 13.29 -12.19 -14.48
CA THR A 254 12.10 -12.94 -14.89
C THR A 254 11.17 -12.16 -15.81
N SER A 255 11.51 -10.92 -16.19
CA SER A 255 10.62 -10.11 -17.03
C SER A 255 10.60 -10.52 -18.51
N VAL A 256 11.51 -11.41 -18.91
CA VAL A 256 11.46 -12.13 -20.18
C VAL A 256 11.79 -13.58 -19.88
N LEU A 257 10.82 -14.48 -20.04
CA LEU A 257 11.00 -15.92 -20.00
C LEU A 257 10.90 -16.45 -21.43
N ASP A 258 11.65 -17.51 -21.75
CA ASP A 258 11.94 -18.10 -23.06
C ASP A 258 11.10 -17.66 -24.30
N ASN A 259 11.83 -17.25 -25.35
CA ASN A 259 11.58 -17.20 -26.82
C ASN A 259 10.18 -17.10 -27.47
N ASP A 260 9.13 -16.69 -26.76
CA ASP A 260 7.76 -16.58 -27.33
C ASP A 260 7.38 -15.15 -27.78
N GLY A 261 8.33 -14.20 -27.88
CA GLY A 261 8.06 -12.79 -28.23
C GLY A 261 7.46 -11.94 -27.09
N ILE A 262 7.19 -12.56 -25.93
CA ILE A 262 6.58 -11.94 -24.74
C ILE A 262 7.38 -10.71 -24.25
N GLY A 263 8.71 -10.74 -24.35
CA GLY A 263 9.56 -9.62 -23.92
C GLY A 263 9.44 -8.37 -24.81
N GLU A 264 9.22 -8.56 -26.11
CA GLU A 264 9.08 -7.48 -27.08
C GLU A 264 7.71 -6.82 -26.95
N GLU A 265 6.68 -7.65 -26.79
CA GLU A 265 5.33 -7.23 -26.49
C GLU A 265 5.26 -6.42 -25.19
N TYR A 266 5.87 -6.92 -24.11
CA TYR A 266 5.84 -6.22 -22.83
C TYR A 266 6.61 -4.90 -22.85
N LEU A 267 7.77 -4.84 -23.51
CA LEU A 267 8.50 -3.58 -23.73
C LEU A 267 7.68 -2.58 -24.56
N TYR A 268 6.96 -3.07 -25.58
CA TYR A 268 6.02 -2.26 -26.35
C TYR A 268 4.87 -1.74 -25.47
N TYR A 269 4.31 -2.56 -24.58
CA TYR A 269 3.27 -2.13 -23.65
C TYR A 269 3.74 -1.04 -22.69
N LEU A 270 4.96 -1.13 -22.13
CA LEU A 270 5.54 -0.05 -21.34
C LEU A 270 5.64 1.27 -22.14
N HIS A 271 6.03 1.18 -23.41
CA HIS A 271 6.09 2.33 -24.32
C HIS A 271 4.70 2.92 -24.62
N SER A 272 3.75 2.09 -25.04
CA SER A 272 2.38 2.51 -25.34
C SER A 272 1.68 3.08 -24.10
N PHE A 273 1.93 2.50 -22.93
CA PHE A 273 1.36 2.97 -21.67
C PHE A 273 1.79 4.41 -21.34
N ARG A 274 3.05 4.79 -21.56
CA ARG A 274 3.49 6.19 -21.41
C ARG A 274 2.69 7.16 -22.26
N SER A 275 2.41 6.78 -23.51
CA SER A 275 1.59 7.59 -24.41
C SER A 275 0.14 7.70 -23.92
N HIS A 276 -0.41 6.63 -23.34
CA HIS A 276 -1.72 6.63 -22.71
C HIS A 276 -1.76 7.57 -21.48
N VAL A 277 -0.78 7.45 -20.58
CA VAL A 277 -0.67 8.26 -19.36
C VAL A 277 -0.58 9.76 -19.68
N ASN A 278 0.13 10.13 -20.74
CA ASN A 278 0.20 11.53 -21.20
C ASN A 278 -1.17 12.12 -21.57
N LYS A 279 -2.07 11.31 -22.14
CA LYS A 279 -3.44 11.75 -22.45
C LYS A 279 -4.31 11.77 -21.20
N TRP A 280 -4.09 10.84 -20.28
CA TRP A 280 -4.83 10.72 -19.02
C TRP A 280 -4.58 11.93 -18.09
N ARG A 281 -3.32 12.36 -17.94
CA ARG A 281 -2.94 13.50 -17.07
C ARG A 281 -3.25 14.89 -17.65
N ALA A 282 -3.82 14.96 -18.85
CA ALA A 282 -3.99 16.24 -19.55
C ALA A 282 -5.07 17.10 -18.88
N GLY A 283 -4.67 18.27 -18.35
CA GLY A 283 -5.58 19.22 -17.71
C GLY A 283 -5.62 19.15 -16.18
N ASP A 284 -4.84 18.25 -15.56
CA ASP A 284 -4.70 18.19 -14.12
C ASP A 284 -3.79 19.29 -13.56
N ASP A 285 -4.02 19.64 -12.30
CA ASP A 285 -3.11 20.54 -11.57
C ASP A 285 -1.82 19.80 -11.22
N ASP A 286 -0.74 20.20 -11.88
CA ASP A 286 0.59 19.62 -11.69
C ASP A 286 1.16 19.92 -10.30
N ARG A 287 0.75 21.01 -9.64
CA ARG A 287 1.31 21.46 -8.36
C ARG A 287 0.42 21.18 -7.15
N GLY A 288 -0.62 20.39 -7.32
CA GLY A 288 -1.41 19.85 -6.21
C GLY A 288 -2.86 20.37 -6.14
N PRO A 289 -3.45 20.48 -4.93
CA PRO A 289 -2.90 19.96 -3.68
C PRO A 289 -2.60 18.46 -3.77
N PHE A 290 -1.64 17.97 -2.98
CA PHE A 290 -1.33 16.55 -2.83
C PHE A 290 -2.03 15.99 -1.59
N VAL A 291 -2.27 14.67 -1.55
CA VAL A 291 -3.15 14.06 -0.53
C VAL A 291 -2.54 12.80 0.05
N LEU A 292 -2.86 12.52 1.32
CA LEU A 292 -2.38 11.31 2.00
C LEU A 292 -3.16 10.07 1.54
N VAL A 293 -2.42 9.01 1.19
CA VAL A 293 -2.97 7.66 1.02
C VAL A 293 -2.43 6.71 2.07
N HIS A 294 -3.22 5.70 2.42
CA HIS A 294 -2.82 4.60 3.31
C HIS A 294 -1.69 3.73 2.72
N GLY A 295 -1.65 3.60 1.40
CA GLY A 295 -0.64 2.80 0.68
C GLY A 295 -0.97 1.31 0.53
N ASP A 296 -1.62 0.70 1.53
CA ASP A 296 -2.11 -0.69 1.47
C ASP A 296 -3.53 -0.85 2.05
N PHE A 297 -4.49 -0.08 1.54
CA PHE A 297 -5.86 -0.07 2.07
C PHE A 297 -6.63 -1.31 1.63
N GLN A 298 -6.40 -2.45 2.28
CA GLN A 298 -6.99 -3.76 1.97
C GLN A 298 -7.95 -4.22 3.07
N PRO A 299 -8.87 -5.18 2.80
CA PRO A 299 -9.79 -5.68 3.82
C PRO A 299 -9.10 -6.16 5.09
N PHE A 300 -7.96 -6.86 4.97
CA PHE A 300 -7.23 -7.39 6.12
C PHE A 300 -6.60 -6.31 7.02
N ASN A 301 -6.57 -5.05 6.58
CA ASN A 301 -6.14 -3.89 7.36
C ASN A 301 -7.31 -3.12 7.98
N LEU A 302 -8.53 -3.65 7.90
CA LEU A 302 -9.74 -3.08 8.49
C LEU A 302 -10.30 -4.01 9.56
N LEU A 303 -10.41 -3.51 10.79
CA LEU A 303 -11.17 -4.17 11.84
C LEU A 303 -12.64 -3.74 11.76
N VAL A 304 -13.56 -4.69 11.82
CA VAL A 304 -15.00 -4.44 11.73
C VAL A 304 -15.76 -5.11 12.87
N ASN A 305 -16.85 -4.46 13.29
CA ASN A 305 -17.80 -5.05 14.23
C ASN A 305 -18.87 -5.89 13.51
N ASP A 306 -19.76 -6.51 14.29
CA ASP A 306 -20.84 -7.36 13.79
C ASP A 306 -21.88 -6.59 12.96
N GLN A 307 -21.95 -5.27 13.11
CA GLN A 307 -22.82 -4.40 12.32
C GLN A 307 -22.19 -3.98 10.99
N GLY A 308 -20.95 -4.38 10.71
CA GLY A 308 -20.23 -4.02 9.48
C GLY A 308 -19.55 -2.64 9.52
N SER A 309 -19.52 -1.96 10.66
CA SER A 309 -18.81 -0.68 10.81
C SER A 309 -17.32 -0.89 11.03
N VAL A 310 -16.48 0.00 10.49
CA VAL A 310 -15.03 -0.03 10.73
C VAL A 310 -14.73 0.44 12.14
N VAL A 311 -14.12 -0.43 12.94
CA VAL A 311 -13.71 -0.18 14.32
C VAL A 311 -12.28 0.36 14.39
N SER A 312 -11.41 0.00 13.45
CA SER A 312 -10.05 0.53 13.36
C SER A 312 -9.42 0.25 11.99
N VAL A 313 -8.57 1.17 11.53
CA VAL A 313 -7.69 1.03 10.36
C VAL A 313 -6.28 0.72 10.83
N LEU A 314 -5.69 -0.37 10.34
CA LEU A 314 -4.39 -0.89 10.73
C LEU A 314 -3.34 -0.65 9.64
N ASP A 315 -2.06 -0.70 10.04
CA ASP A 315 -0.91 -0.84 9.14
C ASP A 315 -0.65 0.33 8.17
N TRP A 316 -0.33 1.50 8.72
CA TRP A 316 -0.04 2.73 7.97
C TRP A 316 1.39 2.80 7.41
N GLU A 317 2.10 1.68 7.35
CA GLU A 317 3.54 1.61 7.06
C GLU A 317 3.93 2.01 5.62
N TRP A 318 3.02 1.89 4.67
CA TRP A 318 3.21 2.28 3.25
C TRP A 318 2.50 3.58 2.89
N SER A 319 2.03 4.31 3.91
CA SER A 319 1.37 5.59 3.72
C SER A 319 2.31 6.63 3.15
N ARG A 320 1.76 7.50 2.31
CA ARG A 320 2.51 8.56 1.63
C ARG A 320 1.58 9.62 1.08
N VAL A 321 2.13 10.78 0.81
CA VAL A 321 1.45 11.86 0.10
C VAL A 321 1.65 11.68 -1.39
N VAL A 322 0.57 11.76 -2.17
CA VAL A 322 0.54 11.50 -3.62
C VAL A 322 -0.30 12.55 -4.37
N PRO A 323 -0.17 12.65 -5.70
CA PRO A 323 -1.13 13.39 -6.52
C PRO A 323 -2.56 12.86 -6.37
N ARG A 324 -3.55 13.75 -6.44
CA ARG A 324 -4.98 13.42 -6.26
C ARG A 324 -5.45 12.31 -7.20
N GLN A 325 -4.86 12.20 -8.38
CA GLN A 325 -5.16 11.15 -9.35
C GLN A 325 -4.85 9.73 -8.85
N PHE A 326 -4.00 9.60 -7.84
CA PHE A 326 -3.67 8.33 -7.17
C PHE A 326 -4.52 8.08 -5.92
N PHE A 327 -5.34 9.04 -5.50
CA PHE A 327 -6.30 8.88 -4.42
C PHE A 327 -7.55 8.17 -4.94
N ARG A 328 -7.55 6.85 -4.84
CA ARG A 328 -8.54 5.97 -5.49
C ARG A 328 -9.55 5.41 -4.48
N PRO A 329 -10.78 5.07 -4.91
CA PRO A 329 -11.67 4.25 -4.11
C PRO A 329 -11.08 2.85 -3.93
N PRO A 330 -11.56 2.05 -2.95
CA PRO A 330 -11.10 0.68 -2.80
C PRO A 330 -11.45 -0.15 -4.05
N LEU A 331 -10.43 -0.57 -4.81
CA LEU A 331 -10.64 -1.37 -6.03
C LEU A 331 -11.17 -2.77 -5.73
N TRP A 332 -11.05 -3.21 -4.48
CA TRP A 332 -11.50 -4.50 -4.00
C TRP A 332 -12.99 -4.58 -3.66
N LEU A 333 -13.75 -3.48 -3.82
CA LEU A 333 -15.19 -3.41 -3.51
C LEU A 333 -16.03 -4.48 -4.23
N GLN A 334 -15.55 -5.00 -5.37
CA GLN A 334 -16.27 -6.02 -6.13
C GLN A 334 -15.53 -7.35 -6.21
N TYR A 335 -14.19 -7.32 -6.30
CA TYR A 335 -13.37 -8.50 -6.52
C TYR A 335 -12.16 -8.52 -5.59
N ALA A 336 -11.80 -9.70 -5.09
CA ALA A 336 -10.56 -9.89 -4.35
C ALA A 336 -9.30 -9.71 -5.21
N ASP A 337 -9.38 -10.19 -6.46
CA ASP A 337 -8.33 -10.02 -7.43
C ASP A 337 -8.61 -8.79 -8.29
N THR A 338 -7.85 -7.72 -8.06
CA THR A 338 -7.98 -6.47 -8.82
C THR A 338 -7.46 -6.57 -10.24
N THR A 339 -6.70 -7.61 -10.60
CA THR A 339 -6.24 -7.82 -11.99
C THR A 339 -7.42 -8.09 -12.93
N LEU A 340 -8.51 -8.65 -12.40
CA LEU A 340 -9.77 -8.85 -13.13
C LEU A 340 -10.35 -7.55 -13.66
N LEU A 341 -10.10 -6.42 -13.00
CA LEU A 341 -10.59 -5.11 -13.42
C LEU A 341 -9.99 -4.64 -14.76
N SER A 342 -8.91 -5.25 -15.24
CA SER A 342 -8.39 -4.99 -16.59
C SER A 342 -9.35 -5.42 -17.70
N ARG A 343 -10.30 -6.33 -17.40
CA ARG A 343 -11.26 -6.88 -18.36
C ARG A 343 -12.53 -6.02 -18.41
N PRO A 344 -13.03 -5.63 -19.60
CA PRO A 344 -14.18 -4.71 -19.72
C PRO A 344 -15.42 -5.12 -18.91
N LEU A 345 -15.86 -6.37 -19.00
CA LEU A 345 -17.06 -6.86 -18.29
C LEU A 345 -16.92 -6.81 -16.76
N PHE A 346 -15.72 -7.03 -16.23
CA PHE A 346 -15.47 -6.97 -14.79
C PHE A 346 -15.38 -5.51 -14.33
N TYR A 347 -14.76 -4.65 -15.14
CA TYR A 347 -14.69 -3.23 -14.85
C TYR A 347 -16.08 -2.59 -14.84
N GLU A 348 -16.96 -2.92 -15.80
CA GLU A 348 -18.35 -2.43 -15.83
C GLU A 348 -19.12 -2.78 -14.56
N ARG A 349 -19.03 -4.02 -14.08
CA ARG A 349 -19.64 -4.45 -12.80
C ARG A 349 -19.04 -3.74 -11.60
N PHE A 350 -17.73 -3.52 -11.59
CA PHE A 350 -17.09 -2.72 -10.56
C PHE A 350 -17.61 -1.27 -10.55
N LEU A 351 -17.84 -0.67 -11.73
CA LEU A 351 -18.40 0.68 -11.83
C LEU A 351 -19.83 0.77 -11.29
N GLU A 352 -20.65 -0.27 -11.46
CA GLU A 352 -21.99 -0.36 -10.83
C GLU A 352 -21.86 -0.31 -9.29
N THR A 353 -21.02 -1.17 -8.72
CA THR A 353 -20.75 -1.20 -7.27
C THR A 353 -20.14 0.11 -6.77
N LEU A 354 -19.24 0.71 -7.56
CA LEU A 354 -18.64 1.99 -7.24
C LEU A 354 -19.69 3.11 -7.24
N GLN A 355 -20.67 3.08 -8.14
CA GLN A 355 -21.71 4.10 -8.21
C GLN A 355 -22.59 4.08 -6.95
N ASP A 356 -22.91 2.89 -6.42
CA ASP A 356 -23.61 2.75 -5.13
C ASP A 356 -22.78 3.35 -3.99
N PHE A 357 -21.49 3.04 -3.94
CA PHE A 357 -20.58 3.61 -2.95
C PHE A 357 -20.45 5.14 -3.08
N LEU A 358 -20.30 5.66 -4.29
CA LEU A 358 -20.21 7.10 -4.57
C LEU A 358 -21.46 7.86 -4.16
N SER A 359 -22.64 7.24 -4.25
CA SER A 359 -23.87 7.85 -3.75
C SER A 359 -23.81 8.11 -2.24
N ILE A 360 -23.26 7.17 -1.48
CA ILE A 360 -23.04 7.28 -0.04
C ILE A 360 -21.95 8.29 0.26
N VAL A 361 -20.83 8.26 -0.46
CA VAL A 361 -19.75 9.27 -0.31
C VAL A 361 -20.33 10.67 -0.49
N ARG A 362 -21.10 10.91 -1.56
CA ARG A 362 -21.73 12.20 -1.83
C ARG A 362 -22.67 12.63 -0.69
N GLN A 363 -23.53 11.72 -0.23
CA GLN A 363 -24.47 12.02 0.87
C GLN A 363 -23.72 12.37 2.17
N ARG A 364 -22.71 11.57 2.54
CA ARG A 364 -21.89 11.77 3.75
C ARG A 364 -21.10 13.07 3.67
N GLU A 365 -20.54 13.38 2.51
CA GLU A 365 -19.73 14.58 2.29
C GLU A 365 -20.56 15.87 2.38
N ILE A 366 -21.78 15.87 1.82
CA ILE A 366 -22.74 16.97 1.97
C ILE A 366 -23.14 17.12 3.44
N GLN A 367 -23.48 16.02 4.11
CA GLN A 367 -23.92 16.03 5.50
C GLN A 367 -22.86 16.60 6.45
N LYS A 368 -21.60 16.22 6.27
CA LYS A 368 -20.50 16.60 7.19
C LYS A 368 -19.83 17.92 6.81
N TYR A 369 -19.71 18.22 5.53
CA TYR A 369 -18.88 19.33 5.03
C TYR A 369 -19.59 20.27 4.06
N GLY A 370 -20.86 20.01 3.71
CA GLY A 370 -21.61 20.85 2.77
C GLY A 370 -21.02 20.90 1.35
N SER A 371 -20.25 19.87 0.96
CA SER A 371 -19.54 19.81 -0.33
C SER A 371 -19.59 18.42 -0.94
N THR A 372 -19.20 18.29 -2.20
CA THR A 372 -19.14 17.02 -2.95
C THR A 372 -17.75 16.78 -3.56
N MET A 373 -16.72 17.38 -2.96
CA MET A 373 -15.35 17.40 -3.47
C MET A 373 -14.84 16.02 -3.88
N LEU A 374 -14.78 15.06 -2.95
CA LEU A 374 -14.27 13.73 -3.24
C LEU A 374 -15.21 12.97 -4.19
N ALA A 375 -16.52 13.07 -3.98
CA ALA A 375 -17.49 12.39 -4.83
C ALA A 375 -17.37 12.83 -6.30
N ASP A 376 -17.14 14.12 -6.55
CA ASP A 376 -17.04 14.67 -7.90
C ASP A 376 -15.67 14.38 -8.52
N GLU A 377 -14.59 14.42 -7.74
CA GLU A 377 -13.26 13.99 -8.18
C GLU A 377 -13.26 12.52 -8.63
N TRP A 378 -13.83 11.61 -7.83
CA TRP A 378 -13.96 10.21 -8.21
C TRP A 378 -14.94 9.98 -9.37
N SER A 379 -16.04 10.75 -9.43
CA SER A 379 -16.96 10.71 -10.57
C SER A 379 -16.29 11.14 -11.88
N HIS A 380 -15.31 12.03 -11.81
CA HIS A 380 -14.48 12.41 -12.95
C HIS A 380 -13.41 11.35 -13.26
N ALA A 381 -12.67 10.89 -12.24
CA ALA A 381 -11.54 9.98 -12.39
C ALA A 381 -11.91 8.59 -12.93
N GLN A 382 -13.14 8.11 -12.72
CA GLN A 382 -13.61 6.85 -13.33
C GLN A 382 -13.68 6.90 -14.86
N LYS A 383 -13.85 8.10 -15.44
CA LYS A 383 -13.87 8.28 -16.90
C LYS A 383 -12.53 7.88 -17.47
N ARG A 384 -12.55 7.28 -18.68
CA ARG A 384 -11.33 6.80 -19.36
C ARG A 384 -10.47 5.87 -18.49
N GLN A 385 -11.10 5.11 -17.58
CA GLN A 385 -10.44 4.11 -16.74
C GLN A 385 -9.31 4.68 -15.85
N GLY A 386 -9.43 5.93 -15.38
CA GLY A 386 -8.36 6.61 -14.67
C GLY A 386 -7.88 5.91 -13.39
N PHE A 387 -8.74 5.16 -12.71
CA PHE A 387 -8.35 4.34 -11.56
C PHE A 387 -7.45 3.15 -11.94
N LEU A 388 -7.62 2.59 -13.14
CA LEU A 388 -6.77 1.51 -13.66
C LEU A 388 -5.43 2.07 -14.12
N VAL A 389 -5.41 3.24 -14.75
CA VAL A 389 -4.17 3.93 -15.15
C VAL A 389 -3.30 4.22 -13.95
N SER A 390 -3.87 4.85 -12.90
CA SER A 390 -3.14 5.11 -11.65
C SER A 390 -2.75 3.82 -10.92
N ASN A 391 -3.57 2.76 -10.97
CA ASN A 391 -3.19 1.44 -10.43
C ASN A 391 -2.01 0.80 -11.17
N ALA A 392 -1.98 0.90 -12.50
CA ALA A 392 -0.92 0.36 -13.34
C ALA A 392 0.38 1.16 -13.20
N LEU A 393 0.29 2.47 -12.92
CA LEU A 393 1.47 3.28 -12.58
C LEU A 393 2.12 2.85 -11.26
N GLU A 394 1.35 2.41 -10.26
CA GLU A 394 1.91 2.03 -8.95
C GLU A 394 2.38 0.56 -8.86
N SER A 395 2.21 -0.22 -9.93
CA SER A 395 2.67 -1.61 -10.02
C SER A 395 3.01 -1.93 -11.47
N TRP A 396 4.30 -2.06 -11.78
CA TRP A 396 4.77 -2.27 -13.15
C TRP A 396 4.20 -3.54 -13.79
N SER A 397 3.93 -4.58 -13.00
CA SER A 397 3.31 -5.83 -13.49
C SER A 397 1.85 -5.64 -13.94
N HIS A 398 1.15 -4.61 -13.44
CA HIS A 398 -0.21 -4.29 -13.87
C HIS A 398 -0.27 -3.54 -15.20
N VAL A 399 0.86 -3.00 -15.69
CA VAL A 399 0.90 -2.34 -17.01
C VAL A 399 0.60 -3.33 -18.12
N ASP A 400 1.11 -4.56 -18.02
CA ASP A 400 0.86 -5.63 -18.98
C ASP A 400 -0.64 -5.92 -19.08
N TRP A 401 -1.24 -6.28 -17.94
CA TRP A 401 -2.67 -6.58 -17.83
C TRP A 401 -3.56 -5.44 -18.34
N TYR A 402 -3.19 -4.19 -18.02
CA TYR A 402 -3.93 -3.04 -18.50
C TYR A 402 -3.83 -2.89 -20.02
N MET A 403 -2.61 -2.89 -20.56
CA MET A 403 -2.35 -2.62 -21.98
C MET A 403 -2.81 -3.75 -22.90
N SER A 404 -2.72 -5.02 -22.47
CA SER A 404 -3.21 -6.17 -23.23
C SER A 404 -4.71 -6.08 -23.54
N ASN A 405 -5.47 -5.32 -22.74
CA ASN A 405 -6.90 -5.09 -22.94
C ASN A 405 -7.20 -3.74 -23.63
N GLN A 406 -6.23 -2.82 -23.76
CA GLN A 406 -6.40 -1.55 -24.48
C GLN A 406 -5.95 -1.64 -25.95
N GLU A 407 -4.96 -2.47 -26.26
CA GLU A 407 -4.41 -2.57 -27.60
C GLU A 407 -5.35 -3.36 -28.52
N CYS A 408 -5.56 -2.85 -29.72
CA CYS A 408 -6.30 -3.60 -30.74
C CYS A 408 -5.46 -4.81 -31.16
N ALA A 409 -6.00 -6.02 -30.98
CA ALA A 409 -5.33 -7.26 -31.39
C ALA A 409 -4.99 -7.26 -32.90
N GLU A 410 -5.82 -6.60 -33.71
CA GLU A 410 -5.56 -6.46 -35.14
C GLU A 410 -4.34 -5.55 -35.40
N GLY A 411 -3.34 -6.11 -36.08
CA GLY A 411 -2.09 -5.43 -36.42
C GLY A 411 -1.14 -5.18 -35.26
N LEU A 412 -1.40 -5.73 -34.07
CA LEU A 412 -0.53 -5.57 -32.89
C LEU A 412 0.90 -6.05 -33.18
N GLU A 413 1.05 -7.23 -33.76
CA GLU A 413 2.35 -7.81 -34.12
C GLU A 413 3.14 -6.88 -35.07
N GLY A 414 2.48 -6.30 -36.07
CA GLY A 414 3.12 -5.33 -36.98
C GLY A 414 3.54 -4.03 -36.28
N ARG A 415 2.76 -3.56 -35.29
CA ARG A 415 3.13 -2.39 -34.46
C ARG A 415 4.33 -2.69 -33.56
N ILE A 416 4.36 -3.86 -32.94
CA ILE A 416 5.50 -4.32 -32.12
C ILE A 416 6.74 -4.43 -33.01
N GLN A 417 6.63 -5.05 -34.19
CA GLN A 417 7.76 -5.18 -35.11
C GLN A 417 8.31 -3.83 -35.56
N ALA A 418 7.43 -2.87 -35.91
CA ALA A 418 7.83 -1.51 -36.26
C ALA A 418 8.50 -0.78 -35.08
N PHE A 419 7.95 -0.93 -33.88
CA PHE A 419 8.52 -0.38 -32.65
C PHE A 419 9.92 -0.95 -32.39
N MET A 420 10.09 -2.27 -32.43
CA MET A 420 11.38 -2.92 -32.21
C MET A 420 12.42 -2.51 -33.27
N SER A 421 12.00 -2.44 -34.55
CA SER A 421 12.89 -2.09 -35.67
C SER A 421 13.35 -0.63 -35.67
N SER A 422 12.61 0.27 -34.99
CA SER A 422 12.93 1.70 -34.96
C SER A 422 14.12 2.08 -34.05
N ASP A 423 14.53 1.20 -33.12
CA ASP A 423 15.67 1.42 -32.24
C ASP A 423 16.36 0.09 -31.93
N PRO A 424 17.54 -0.19 -32.52
CA PRO A 424 18.27 -1.45 -32.35
C PRO A 424 18.54 -1.82 -30.88
N ARG A 425 18.65 -0.82 -30.00
CA ARG A 425 18.92 -1.03 -28.57
C ARG A 425 17.80 -1.82 -27.86
N ARG A 426 16.57 -1.79 -28.40
CA ARG A 426 15.42 -2.52 -27.85
C ARG A 426 15.57 -4.01 -28.08
N ALA A 427 15.93 -4.40 -29.31
CA ALA A 427 16.22 -5.79 -29.64
C ALA A 427 17.42 -6.31 -28.83
N ASP A 428 18.49 -5.51 -28.70
CA ASP A 428 19.66 -5.85 -27.88
C ASP A 428 19.31 -6.04 -26.39
N LEU A 429 18.40 -5.21 -25.86
CA LEU A 429 17.90 -5.33 -24.49
C LEU A 429 17.16 -6.66 -24.32
N VAL A 430 16.14 -6.95 -25.13
CA VAL A 430 15.36 -8.18 -25.04
C VAL A 430 16.25 -9.41 -25.24
N ALA A 431 17.14 -9.39 -26.23
CA ALA A 431 18.06 -10.50 -26.49
C ALA A 431 19.04 -10.75 -25.33
N ARG A 432 19.52 -9.70 -24.65
CA ARG A 432 20.32 -9.85 -23.42
C ARG A 432 19.51 -10.50 -22.32
N LYS A 433 18.25 -10.09 -22.15
CA LYS A 433 17.38 -10.66 -21.12
C LYS A 433 17.11 -12.15 -21.33
N VAL A 434 16.87 -12.58 -22.56
CA VAL A 434 16.71 -14.01 -22.90
C VAL A 434 17.97 -14.82 -22.56
N ARG A 435 19.17 -14.23 -22.65
CA ARG A 435 20.42 -14.90 -22.27
C ARG A 435 20.65 -14.96 -20.76
N ASP A 436 20.14 -13.98 -20.03
CA ASP A 436 20.37 -13.81 -18.58
C ASP A 436 19.29 -14.51 -17.73
N ALA A 437 18.17 -14.90 -18.35
CA ALA A 437 17.09 -15.73 -17.77
C ALA A 437 17.53 -17.19 -17.62
#